data_AF-A0A847GTQ1-F1
#
_entry.id   AF-A0A847GTQ1-F1
#
_cell.length_a   1.000
_cell.length_b   1.000
_cell.length_c   1.000
_cell.angle_alpha   90.00
_cell.angle_beta   90.00
_cell.angle_gamma   90.00
#
_symmetry.space_group_name_H-M   'P 1'
#
loop_
_entity.id
_entity.type
_entity.pdbx_description
1 polymer ?
#
loop_
_entity_poly.entity_id
_entity_poly.type
_entity_poly.pdbx_seq_one_letter_code
_entity_poly.pdbx_strand_id
1 'polypeptide(L)'
;MTAAEWRILSLFRRYQVGPAEMLFVNSRDCRITAEGFVSAIRRLIENGMLVKEHPHQAYSLTRAGYEASRAPPKRRLLKLRCRVPR
;
A
#
# COMPACT_ATOMS: atom_id res chain seq x y z
N MET A 1 1.54 4.58 7.97
CA MET A 1 2.16 3.94 6.79
C MET A 1 3.14 2.87 7.22
N THR A 2 2.70 1.62 7.24
CA THR A 2 3.52 0.42 7.45
C THR A 2 4.11 -0.07 6.13
N ALA A 3 5.06 -1.02 6.19
CA ALA A 3 5.65 -1.62 4.99
C ALA A 3 4.63 -2.37 4.13
N ALA A 4 3.64 -3.02 4.75
CA ALA A 4 2.56 -3.73 4.05
C ALA A 4 1.61 -2.75 3.33
N GLU A 5 1.18 -1.68 4.02
CA GLU A 5 0.38 -0.60 3.44
C GLU A 5 1.08 0.02 2.22
N TRP A 6 2.39 0.28 2.33
CA TRP A 6 3.16 0.87 1.24
C TRP A 6 3.33 -0.08 0.04
N ARG A 7 3.49 -1.39 0.28
CA ARG A 7 3.52 -2.40 -0.79
C ARG A 7 2.21 -2.44 -1.56
N ILE A 8 1.08 -2.38 -0.86
CA ILE A 8 -0.25 -2.33 -1.49
C ILE A 8 -0.37 -1.07 -2.36
N LEU A 9 -0.12 0.13 -1.81
CA LEU A 9 -0.21 1.39 -2.57
C LEU A 9 0.76 1.44 -3.76
N SER A 10 1.95 0.86 -3.63
CA SER A 10 2.92 0.78 -4.72
C SER A 10 2.44 -0.10 -5.87
N LEU A 11 1.59 -1.08 -5.60
CA LEU A 11 1.04 -1.96 -6.63
C LEU A 11 0.12 -1.16 -7.57
N PHE A 12 -0.79 -0.35 -7.02
CA PHE A 12 -1.65 0.54 -7.81
C PHE A 12 -0.84 1.47 -8.72
N ARG A 13 0.26 2.03 -8.22
CA ARG A 13 1.17 2.86 -9.02
C ARG A 13 1.84 2.07 -10.15
N ARG A 14 2.26 0.82 -9.91
CA ARG A 14 2.86 -0.03 -10.95
C ARG A 14 1.90 -0.32 -12.08
N TYR A 15 0.62 -0.50 -11.76
CA TYR A 15 -0.44 -0.69 -12.75
C TYR A 15 -1.00 0.63 -13.30
N GLN A 16 -0.39 1.77 -12.96
CA GLN A 16 -0.79 3.12 -13.40
C GLN A 16 -2.25 3.47 -13.10
N VAL A 17 -2.82 2.88 -12.06
CA VAL A 17 -4.21 3.07 -11.65
C VAL A 17 -4.39 4.50 -11.14
N GLY A 18 -5.25 5.25 -11.82
CA GLY A 18 -5.65 6.61 -11.50
C GLY A 18 -6.61 6.68 -10.31
N PRO A 19 -6.87 7.90 -9.81
CA PRO A 19 -7.89 8.10 -8.78
C PRO A 19 -9.27 7.69 -9.34
N ALA A 20 -10.02 6.90 -8.55
CA ALA A 20 -11.29 6.26 -8.91
C ALA A 20 -11.21 5.07 -9.89
N GLU A 21 -10.00 4.66 -10.31
CA GLU A 21 -9.83 3.39 -11.00
C GLU A 21 -9.68 2.24 -10.00
N MET A 22 -10.23 1.08 -10.37
CA MET A 22 -10.28 -0.11 -9.53
C MET A 22 -9.14 -1.07 -9.87
N LEU A 23 -8.56 -1.67 -8.84
CA LEU A 23 -7.62 -2.78 -9.00
C LEU A 23 -8.09 -3.96 -8.15
N PHE A 24 -8.09 -5.15 -8.74
CA PHE A 24 -8.21 -6.38 -7.99
C PHE A 24 -6.87 -6.70 -7.36
N VAL A 25 -6.82 -6.78 -6.03
CA VAL A 25 -5.57 -6.98 -5.31
C VAL A 25 -5.71 -8.08 -4.29
N ASN A 26 -4.75 -9.00 -4.27
CA ASN A 26 -4.65 -10.02 -3.24
C ASN A 26 -3.30 -9.97 -2.49
N SER A 27 -3.18 -10.76 -1.43
CA SER A 27 -1.98 -10.83 -0.59
C SER A 27 -0.73 -11.34 -1.32
N ARG A 28 -0.91 -12.22 -2.32
CA ARG A 28 0.18 -12.79 -3.13
C ARG A 28 0.78 -11.73 -4.05
N ASP A 29 -0.04 -10.92 -4.70
CA ASP A 29 0.39 -9.82 -5.58
C ASP A 29 1.27 -8.82 -4.80
N CYS A 30 0.91 -8.58 -3.54
CA CYS A 30 1.62 -7.68 -2.65
C CYS A 30 2.81 -8.33 -1.90
N ARG A 31 3.06 -9.63 -2.10
CA ARG A 31 4.10 -10.43 -1.40
C ARG A 31 4.05 -10.24 0.13
N ILE A 32 2.86 -10.27 0.72
CA ILE A 32 2.63 -10.15 2.17
C ILE A 32 1.75 -11.29 2.67
N THR A 33 1.78 -11.55 3.98
CA THR A 33 0.92 -12.57 4.59
C THR A 33 -0.56 -12.19 4.47
N ALA A 34 -1.46 -13.17 4.49
CA ALA A 34 -2.90 -12.92 4.39
C ALA A 34 -3.40 -12.03 5.54
N GLU A 35 -3.00 -12.32 6.77
CA GLU A 35 -3.34 -11.51 7.96
C GLU A 35 -2.79 -10.08 7.86
N GLY A 36 -1.55 -9.94 7.39
CA GLY A 36 -0.93 -8.64 7.16
C GLY A 36 -1.64 -7.84 6.07
N PHE A 37 -2.10 -8.50 5.01
CA PHE A 37 -2.88 -7.89 3.93
C PHE A 37 -4.23 -7.37 4.44
N VAL A 38 -5.00 -8.20 5.14
CA VAL A 38 -6.32 -7.81 5.68
C VAL A 38 -6.18 -6.63 6.63
N SER A 39 -5.19 -6.69 7.53
CA SER A 39 -4.92 -5.59 8.47
C SER A 39 -4.52 -4.29 7.77
N ALA A 40 -3.67 -4.38 6.75
CA ALA A 40 -3.21 -3.22 6.00
C ALA A 40 -4.33 -2.61 5.14
N ILE A 41 -5.12 -3.42 4.44
CA ILE A 41 -6.29 -2.96 3.67
C ILE A 41 -7.28 -2.25 4.58
N ARG A 42 -7.62 -2.86 5.73
CA ARG A 42 -8.55 -2.25 6.69
C ARG A 42 -8.05 -0.88 7.14
N ARG A 43 -6.78 -0.75 7.50
CA ARG A 43 -6.18 0.55 7.86
C ARG A 43 -6.18 1.55 6.71
N LEU A 44 -5.91 1.12 5.48
CA LEU A 44 -5.94 2.02 4.32
C LEU A 44 -7.36 2.53 4.04
N ILE A 45 -8.38 1.69 4.24
CA ILE A 45 -9.79 2.10 4.14
C ILE A 45 -10.17 3.06 5.27
N GLU A 46 -9.82 2.73 6.52
CA GLU A 46 -10.08 3.59 7.69
C GLU A 46 -9.41 4.97 7.55
N ASN A 47 -8.25 5.04 6.88
CA ASN A 47 -7.56 6.30 6.59
C ASN A 47 -8.04 6.99 5.30
N GLY A 48 -9.08 6.48 4.64
CA GLY A 48 -9.65 7.07 3.41
C GLY A 48 -8.72 7.01 2.20
N MET A 49 -7.75 6.10 2.16
CA MET A 49 -6.80 5.93 1.05
C MET A 49 -7.31 4.93 0.00
N LEU A 50 -8.12 3.97 0.42
CA LEU A 50 -8.75 2.97 -0.44
C LEU A 50 -10.25 2.93 -0.16
N VAL A 51 -11.02 2.63 -1.20
CA VAL A 51 -12.43 2.25 -1.07
C VAL A 51 -12.56 0.81 -1.54
N LYS A 52 -13.28 -0.02 -0.76
CA LYS A 52 -13.61 -1.37 -1.18
C LYS A 52 -14.89 -1.32 -2.00
N GLU A 53 -14.80 -1.78 -3.24
CA GLU A 53 -15.91 -1.81 -4.18
C GLU A 53 -16.59 -3.19 -4.12
N HIS A 54 -17.91 -3.22 -4.28
CA HIS A 54 -18.67 -4.47 -4.38
C HIS A 54 -18.93 -4.83 -5.85
N PRO A 55 -18.87 -6.11 -6.27
CA PRO A 55 -18.48 -7.31 -5.54
C PRO A 55 -17.02 -7.71 -5.88
N HIS A 56 -16.42 -8.56 -5.05
CA HIS A 56 -15.03 -9.06 -5.19
C HIS A 56 -13.96 -8.11 -4.69
N GLN A 57 -12.72 -8.60 -4.52
CA GLN A 57 -11.58 -7.91 -3.90
C GLN A 57 -11.05 -6.72 -4.74
N ALA A 58 -11.96 -5.94 -5.31
CA ALA A 58 -11.73 -4.70 -6.01
C ALA A 58 -11.59 -3.57 -4.99
N TYR A 59 -10.53 -2.80 -5.18
CA TYR A 59 -10.26 -1.64 -4.37
C TYR A 59 -10.01 -0.45 -5.30
N SER A 60 -10.68 0.67 -5.04
CA SER A 60 -10.45 1.94 -5.73
C SER A 60 -9.45 2.76 -4.97
N LEU A 61 -8.56 3.43 -5.69
CA LEU A 61 -7.65 4.41 -5.09
C LEU A 61 -8.37 5.76 -4.93
N THR A 62 -8.35 6.32 -3.72
CA THR A 62 -8.80 7.71 -3.54
C THR A 62 -7.71 8.67 -3.97
N ARG A 63 -8.05 9.96 -4.13
CA ARG A 63 -7.05 11.01 -4.40
C ARG A 63 -5.97 11.07 -3.31
N ALA A 64 -6.36 10.89 -2.04
CA ALA A 64 -5.41 10.83 -0.93
C ALA A 64 -4.48 9.60 -1.02
N GLY A 65 -5.03 8.44 -1.38
CA GLY A 65 -4.24 7.23 -1.63
C GLY A 65 -3.27 7.39 -2.80
N TYR A 66 -3.70 8.08 -3.87
CA TYR A 66 -2.87 8.40 -5.03
C TYR A 66 -1.67 9.25 -4.65
N GLU A 67 -1.91 10.36 -3.96
CA GLU A 67 -0.85 11.25 -3.49
C GLU A 67 0.09 10.55 -2.50
N ALA A 68 -0.46 9.71 -1.60
CA ALA A 68 0.33 8.89 -0.68
C ALA A 68 1.22 7.85 -1.38
N SER A 69 0.76 7.28 -2.51
CA SER A 69 1.56 6.35 -3.33
C SER A 69 2.72 7.03 -4.07
N ARG A 70 2.59 8.34 -4.33
CA ARG A 70 3.63 9.16 -4.96
C ARG A 70 4.69 9.61 -3.96
N ALA A 71 4.30 9.81 -2.70
CA ALA A 71 5.24 10.15 -1.65
C ALA A 71 6.23 8.99 -1.45
N PRO A 72 7.55 9.23 -1.49
CA PRO A 72 8.50 8.23 -1.02
C PRO A 72 8.11 7.87 0.42
N PRO A 73 8.23 6.58 0.81
CA PRO A 73 7.98 6.23 2.20
C PRO A 73 8.88 7.14 2.99
N LYS A 74 8.31 7.99 3.87
CA LYS A 74 9.10 8.85 4.74
C LYS A 74 10.05 7.89 5.43
N ARG A 75 11.28 7.82 4.93
CA ARG A 75 12.38 7.07 5.49
C ARG A 75 12.57 7.77 6.82
N ARG A 76 11.81 7.35 7.85
CA ARG A 76 12.32 7.43 9.20
C ARG A 76 13.69 6.85 9.06
N LEU A 77 14.67 7.72 9.30
CA LEU A 77 16.09 7.45 9.29
C LEU A 77 16.36 6.20 10.12
N LEU A 78 16.15 5.03 9.53
CA LEU A 78 16.82 3.82 9.93
C LEU A 78 18.24 4.07 9.44
N LYS A 79 18.98 4.84 10.24
CA LYS A 79 20.43 4.72 10.33
C LYS A 79 20.66 3.27 10.75
N LEU A 80 20.62 2.36 9.78
CA LEU A 80 21.28 1.08 9.89
C LEU A 80 22.75 1.47 10.09
N ARG A 81 23.18 1.52 11.35
CA ARG A 81 24.60 1.50 11.67
C ARG A 81 25.10 0.13 11.25
N CYS A 82 25.39 -0.04 9.98
CA CYS A 82 26.36 -1.04 9.55
C CYS A 82 27.71 -0.55 10.05
N ARG A 83 28.03 -0.87 11.31
CA ARG A 83 29.41 -0.87 11.80
C ARG A 83 29.99 -2.24 11.48
N VAL A 84 30.66 -2.35 10.34
CA VAL A 84 31.80 -3.24 10.13
C VAL A 84 32.72 -2.43 9.21
N PRO A 85 33.95 -2.07 9.63
CA PRO A 85 35.05 -3.04 9.49
C PRO A 85 36.13 -2.99 10.59
N ARG A 86 36.62 -4.17 10.98
CA ARG A 86 37.97 -4.65 10.67
C ARG A 86 38.09 -6.12 11.08
#